data_AF-X5R5T4-F1
#
_entry.id   AF-X5R5T4-F1
#
_cell.length_a   1.000
_cell.length_b   1.000
_cell.length_c   1.000
_cell.angle_alpha   90.00
_cell.angle_beta   90.00
_cell.angle_gamma   90.00
#
_symmetry.space_group_name_H-M   'P 1'
#
loop_
_entity.id
_entity.type
_entity.pdbx_description
1 polymer ?
#
loop_
_entity_poly.entity_id
_entity_poly.type
_entity_poly.pdbx_seq_one_letter_code
_entity_poly.pdbx_strand_id
1 'polypeptide(L)'
;MADSSKEALGKLKSSAAETAGHLKTAAASVTTDAKNYAGSVASDAAGAFKEAVESNKTAGADAIANIAHSVKEAADGIEKQSPQVAGMVRSAAEGVERISSDIRDRNVGELLDSVTKFAQRQPAAFFGVGILAGVVLTRIMRSSDRS
;
A
#
# COMPACT_ATOMS: atom_id res chain seq x y z
N MET A 1 25.80 -18.56 -22.06
CA MET A 1 24.77 -18.20 -21.06
C MET A 1 24.81 -16.73 -20.62
N ALA A 2 25.97 -16.07 -20.51
CA ALA A 2 26.05 -14.65 -20.10
C ALA A 2 25.46 -13.64 -21.12
N ASP A 3 25.47 -13.98 -22.42
CA ASP A 3 25.03 -13.07 -23.49
C ASP A 3 23.50 -12.91 -23.55
N SER A 4 22.76 -14.01 -23.44
CA SER A 4 21.28 -14.02 -23.42
C SER A 4 20.68 -13.28 -22.23
N SER A 5 21.38 -13.26 -21.09
CA SER A 5 20.95 -12.48 -19.91
C SER A 5 21.12 -10.98 -20.14
N LYS A 6 22.19 -10.54 -20.82
CA LYS A 6 22.39 -9.12 -21.16
C LYS A 6 21.35 -8.63 -22.17
N GLU A 7 20.99 -9.48 -23.14
CA GLU A 7 19.99 -9.15 -24.15
C GLU A 7 18.58 -9.03 -23.54
N ALA A 8 18.20 -9.96 -22.65
CA ALA A 8 16.93 -9.89 -21.92
C ALA A 8 16.85 -8.65 -21.01
N LEU A 9 17.94 -8.31 -20.32
CA LEU A 9 18.04 -7.09 -19.52
C LEU A 9 17.95 -5.82 -20.38
N GLY A 10 18.54 -5.83 -21.58
CA GLY A 10 18.44 -4.73 -22.55
C GLY A 10 16.99 -4.49 -22.99
N LYS A 11 16.27 -5.56 -23.32
CA LYS A 11 14.85 -5.49 -23.71
C LYS A 11 13.97 -5.00 -22.56
N LEU A 12 14.19 -5.51 -21.34
CA LEU A 12 13.49 -5.06 -20.15
C LEU A 12 13.73 -3.57 -19.87
N LYS A 13 14.98 -3.11 -19.96
CA LYS A 13 15.34 -1.70 -19.75
C LYS A 13 14.69 -0.79 -20.79
N SER A 14 14.62 -1.23 -22.05
CA SER A 14 13.95 -0.49 -23.11
C SER A 14 12.44 -0.37 -22.86
N SER A 15 11.76 -1.49 -22.59
CA SER A 15 10.32 -1.46 -22.28
C SER A 15 10.01 -0.67 -21.01
N ALA A 16 10.87 -0.75 -19.99
CA ALA A 16 10.71 0.04 -18.77
C ALA A 16 10.89 1.54 -19.04
N ALA A 17 11.87 1.93 -19.85
CA ALA A 17 12.08 3.33 -20.23
C ALA A 17 10.90 3.89 -21.05
N GLU A 18 10.36 3.09 -21.97
CA GLU A 18 9.20 3.44 -22.78
C GLU A 18 7.94 3.59 -21.90
N THR A 19 7.68 2.62 -21.01
CA THR A 19 6.59 2.67 -20.03
C THR A 19 6.72 3.87 -19.10
N ALA A 20 7.93 4.19 -18.65
CA ALA A 20 8.19 5.38 -17.83
C ALA A 20 7.89 6.68 -18.60
N GLY A 21 8.21 6.73 -19.90
CA GLY A 21 7.84 7.84 -20.78
C GLY A 21 6.33 8.03 -20.88
N HIS A 22 5.58 6.96 -21.12
CA HIS A 22 4.11 7.01 -21.17
C HIS A 22 3.49 7.38 -19.81
N LEU A 23 4.03 6.83 -18.72
CA LEU A 23 3.58 7.15 -17.36
C LEU A 23 3.80 8.63 -17.04
N LYS A 24 4.93 9.21 -17.44
CA LYS A 24 5.22 10.64 -17.23
C LYS A 24 4.18 11.52 -17.94
N THR A 25 3.84 11.19 -19.18
CA THR A 25 2.83 11.91 -19.96
C THR A 25 1.44 11.75 -19.35
N ALA A 26 1.04 10.53 -19.00
CA ALA A 26 -0.25 10.26 -18.36
C ALA A 26 -0.37 10.96 -16.99
N ALA A 27 0.70 10.94 -16.19
CA ALA A 27 0.75 11.63 -14.91
C ALA A 27 0.61 13.15 -15.05
N ALA A 28 1.23 13.75 -16.09
CA ALA A 28 1.10 15.19 -16.36
C ALA A 28 -0.35 15.59 -16.70
N SER A 29 -1.05 14.78 -17.49
CA SER A 29 -2.47 15.00 -17.82
C SER A 29 -3.37 14.83 -16.60
N VAL A 30 -3.19 13.74 -15.84
CA VAL A 30 -3.96 13.48 -14.61
C VAL A 30 -3.78 14.60 -13.58
N THR A 31 -2.58 15.15 -13.43
CA THR A 31 -2.31 16.20 -12.43
C THR A 31 -3.11 17.49 -12.70
N THR A 32 -3.42 17.79 -13.97
CA THR A 32 -4.14 19.00 -14.36
C THR A 32 -5.64 18.86 -14.14
N ASP A 33 -6.22 17.73 -14.54
CA ASP A 33 -7.66 17.47 -14.42
C ASP A 33 -8.08 17.05 -13.00
N ALA A 34 -7.23 16.28 -12.30
CA ALA A 34 -7.54 15.77 -10.96
C ALA A 34 -7.59 16.87 -9.90
N LYS A 35 -6.81 17.96 -10.03
CA LYS A 35 -6.78 19.03 -9.02
C LYS A 35 -8.15 19.70 -8.81
N ASN A 36 -8.96 19.82 -9.87
CA ASN A 36 -10.25 20.50 -9.81
C ASN A 36 -11.39 19.56 -9.44
N TYR A 37 -11.33 18.28 -9.83
CA TYR A 37 -12.38 17.30 -9.58
C TYR A 37 -12.22 16.57 -8.23
N ALA A 38 -10.98 16.35 -7.77
CA ALA A 38 -10.72 15.59 -6.55
C ALA A 38 -11.08 16.34 -5.27
N GLY A 39 -10.99 17.68 -5.25
CA GLY A 39 -11.15 18.47 -4.03
C GLY A 39 -12.56 18.40 -3.41
N SER A 40 -13.61 18.46 -4.23
CA SER A 40 -15.01 18.45 -3.77
C SER A 40 -15.48 17.04 -3.44
N VAL A 41 -15.24 16.06 -4.31
CA VAL A 41 -15.66 14.67 -4.12
C VAL A 41 -14.95 14.03 -2.92
N ALA A 42 -13.66 14.33 -2.71
CA ALA A 42 -12.91 13.78 -1.58
C ALA A 42 -13.40 14.31 -0.24
N SER A 43 -13.85 15.57 -0.17
CA SER A 43 -14.27 16.20 1.09
C SER A 43 -15.57 15.60 1.62
N ASP A 44 -16.58 15.42 0.75
CA ASP A 44 -17.88 14.85 1.13
C ASP A 44 -17.77 13.36 1.48
N ALA A 45 -17.00 12.61 0.68
CA ALA A 45 -16.74 11.20 0.94
C ALA A 45 -15.93 10.99 2.23
N ALA A 46 -14.96 11.87 2.52
CA ALA A 46 -14.15 11.78 3.73
C ALA A 46 -14.98 11.99 5.00
N GLY A 47 -15.99 12.89 4.98
CA GLY A 47 -16.88 13.13 6.11
C GLY A 47 -17.67 11.88 6.53
N ALA A 48 -18.39 11.28 5.59
CA ALA A 48 -19.18 10.07 5.85
C ALA A 48 -18.30 8.86 6.21
N PHE A 49 -17.15 8.73 5.54
CA PHE A 49 -16.20 7.65 5.83
C PHE A 49 -15.58 7.78 7.22
N LYS A 50 -15.26 8.99 7.66
CA LYS A 50 -14.67 9.25 8.97
C LYS A 50 -15.56 8.73 10.09
N GLU A 51 -16.85 9.00 10.04
CA GLU A 51 -17.80 8.59 11.08
C GLU A 51 -17.98 7.07 11.14
N ALA A 52 -18.10 6.41 9.98
CA ALA A 52 -18.21 4.95 9.89
C ALA A 52 -16.93 4.23 10.37
N VAL A 53 -15.75 4.80 10.09
CA VAL A 53 -14.47 4.24 10.53
C VAL A 53 -14.27 4.44 12.03
N GLU A 54 -14.60 5.61 12.57
CA GLU A 54 -14.45 5.90 14.00
C GLU A 54 -15.24 4.90 14.86
N SER A 55 -16.43 4.49 14.41
CA SER A 55 -17.24 3.50 15.15
C SER A 55 -16.71 2.05 15.09
N ASN A 56 -15.89 1.72 14.09
CA ASN A 56 -15.38 0.35 13.86
C ASN A 56 -13.87 0.21 14.08
N LYS A 57 -13.24 1.29 14.52
CA LYS A 57 -11.79 1.47 14.64
C LYS A 57 -11.12 0.45 15.55
N THR A 58 -11.67 0.21 16.74
CA THR A 58 -11.14 -0.75 17.71
C THR A 58 -11.16 -2.17 17.15
N ALA A 59 -12.28 -2.60 16.57
CA ALA A 59 -12.39 -3.93 15.97
C ALA A 59 -11.41 -4.13 14.80
N GLY A 60 -11.22 -3.10 13.98
CA GLY A 60 -10.21 -3.11 12.91
C GLY A 60 -8.78 -3.17 13.46
N ALA A 61 -8.47 -2.39 14.50
CA ALA A 61 -7.16 -2.40 15.15
C ALA A 61 -6.83 -3.78 15.75
N ASP A 62 -7.79 -4.43 16.39
CA ASP A 62 -7.60 -5.76 16.97
C ASP A 62 -7.37 -6.82 15.89
N ALA A 63 -8.11 -6.76 14.78
CA ALA A 63 -7.88 -7.65 13.64
C ALA A 63 -6.47 -7.48 13.05
N ILE A 64 -5.99 -6.24 12.93
CA ILE A 64 -4.64 -5.94 12.43
C ILE A 64 -3.56 -6.40 13.43
N ALA A 65 -3.79 -6.22 14.74
CA ALA A 65 -2.88 -6.71 15.78
C ALA A 65 -2.74 -8.23 15.73
N ASN A 66 -3.85 -8.96 15.54
CA ASN A 66 -3.84 -10.41 15.40
C ASN A 66 -2.99 -10.88 14.21
N ILE A 67 -3.08 -10.16 13.08
CA ILE A 67 -2.21 -10.45 11.92
C ILE A 67 -0.74 -10.21 12.26
N ALA A 68 -0.40 -9.11 12.94
CA ALA A 68 0.96 -8.84 13.38
C ALA A 68 1.50 -9.96 14.27
N HIS A 69 0.67 -10.46 15.20
CA HIS A 69 1.01 -11.58 16.06
C HIS A 69 1.28 -12.86 15.25
N SER A 70 0.43 -13.22 14.30
CA SER A 70 0.64 -14.40 13.43
C SER A 70 1.90 -14.26 12.57
N VAL A 71 2.19 -13.07 12.05
CA VAL A 71 3.41 -12.81 11.26
C VAL A 71 4.66 -12.93 12.14
N LYS A 72 4.60 -12.43 13.38
CA LYS A 72 5.69 -12.57 14.35
C LYS A 72 5.92 -14.03 14.70
N GLU A 73 4.87 -14.81 14.93
CA GLU A 73 4.96 -16.24 15.20
C GLU A 73 5.57 -17.01 14.01
N ALA A 74 5.21 -16.63 12.78
CA ALA A 74 5.85 -17.16 11.59
C ALA A 74 7.34 -16.81 11.51
N ALA A 75 7.73 -15.59 11.92
CA ALA A 75 9.14 -15.20 12.00
C ALA A 75 9.94 -16.09 12.95
N ASP A 76 9.35 -16.46 14.10
CA ASP A 76 9.96 -17.35 15.09
C ASP A 76 10.19 -18.76 14.51
N GLY A 77 9.28 -19.22 13.64
CA GLY A 77 9.45 -20.44 12.86
C GLY A 77 10.60 -20.36 11.84
N ILE A 78 10.79 -19.20 11.21
CA ILE A 78 11.81 -18.95 10.18
C ILE A 78 13.19 -18.72 10.80
N GLU A 79 13.28 -18.23 12.04
CA GLU A 79 14.54 -17.88 12.72
C GLU A 79 15.57 -19.02 12.70
N LYS A 80 15.08 -20.27 12.86
CA LYS A 80 15.92 -21.47 12.83
C LYS A 80 16.53 -21.75 11.45
N GLN A 81 15.89 -21.31 10.37
CA GLN A 81 16.34 -21.52 8.99
C GLN A 81 17.09 -20.32 8.43
N SER A 82 16.66 -19.11 8.77
CA SER A 82 17.27 -17.87 8.30
C SER A 82 17.03 -16.72 9.29
N PRO A 83 18.01 -16.42 10.16
CA PRO A 83 17.91 -15.30 11.11
C PRO A 83 17.72 -13.94 10.42
N GLN A 84 18.30 -13.75 9.23
CA GLN A 84 18.17 -12.51 8.46
C GLN A 84 16.75 -12.29 7.97
N VAL A 85 16.11 -13.34 7.45
CA VAL A 85 14.72 -13.27 6.99
C VAL A 85 13.78 -13.09 8.18
N ALA A 86 14.00 -13.82 9.28
CA ALA A 86 13.23 -13.64 10.51
C ALA A 86 13.28 -12.20 11.04
N GLY A 87 14.45 -11.55 11.01
CA GLY A 87 14.59 -10.15 11.39
C GLY A 87 13.80 -9.19 10.50
N MET A 88 13.75 -9.45 9.18
CA MET A 88 12.97 -8.66 8.25
C MET A 88 11.46 -8.84 8.48
N VAL A 89 11.00 -10.07 8.67
CA VAL A 89 9.59 -10.38 8.96
C VAL A 89 9.16 -9.77 10.29
N ARG A 90 10.02 -9.83 11.31
CA ARG A 90 9.77 -9.20 12.61
C ARG A 90 9.67 -7.68 12.49
N SER A 91 10.55 -7.05 11.74
CA SER A 91 10.49 -5.60 11.48
C SER A 91 9.18 -5.20 10.79
N ALA A 92 8.69 -6.04 9.87
CA ALA A 92 7.39 -5.84 9.25
C ALA A 92 6.24 -5.98 10.27
N ALA A 93 6.27 -7.01 11.13
CA ALA A 93 5.29 -7.20 12.18
C ALA A 93 5.23 -6.01 13.15
N GLU A 94 6.37 -5.48 13.58
CA GLU A 94 6.45 -4.28 14.41
C GLU A 94 5.82 -3.05 13.73
N GLY A 95 5.99 -2.93 12.41
CA GLY A 95 5.33 -1.88 11.63
C GLY A 95 3.80 -2.01 11.65
N VAL A 96 3.29 -3.24 11.50
CA VAL A 96 1.85 -3.53 11.52
C VAL A 96 1.25 -3.31 12.92
N GLU A 97 1.97 -3.68 13.98
CA GLU A 97 1.58 -3.44 15.37
C GLU A 97 1.48 -1.94 15.68
N ARG A 98 2.45 -1.14 15.21
CA ARG A 98 2.38 0.33 15.32
C ARG A 98 1.15 0.91 14.62
N ILE A 99 0.83 0.41 13.43
CA ILE A 99 -0.37 0.83 12.70
C ILE A 99 -1.63 0.49 13.49
N SER A 100 -1.71 -0.70 14.09
CA SER A 100 -2.85 -1.08 14.96
C SER A 100 -2.98 -0.12 16.15
N SER A 101 -1.87 0.20 16.84
CA SER A 101 -1.91 1.14 17.98
C SER A 101 -2.31 2.54 17.54
N ASP A 102 -1.74 3.05 16.45
CA ASP A 102 -2.11 4.35 15.90
C ASP A 102 -3.60 4.37 15.55
N ILE A 103 -4.09 3.34 14.88
CA ILE A 103 -5.52 3.19 14.55
C ILE A 103 -6.35 3.15 15.82
N ARG A 104 -5.94 2.49 16.90
CA ARG A 104 -6.76 2.47 18.13
C ARG A 104 -6.77 3.82 18.84
N ASP A 105 -5.61 4.46 18.96
CA ASP A 105 -5.40 5.55 19.91
C ASP A 105 -5.57 6.96 19.31
N ARG A 106 -5.52 7.11 17.97
CA ARG A 106 -5.57 8.42 17.29
C ARG A 106 -6.85 8.65 16.53
N ASN A 107 -7.41 9.85 16.54
CA ASN A 107 -8.61 10.16 15.74
C ASN A 107 -8.37 9.95 14.24
N VAL A 108 -9.40 9.60 13.47
CA VAL A 108 -9.27 9.34 12.02
C VAL A 108 -8.61 10.51 11.26
N GLY A 109 -8.84 11.77 11.67
CA GLY A 109 -8.19 12.93 11.05
C GLY A 109 -6.66 12.94 11.21
N GLU A 110 -6.15 12.50 12.35
CA GLU A 110 -4.71 12.40 12.62
C GLU A 110 -4.07 11.23 11.86
N LEU A 111 -4.83 10.15 11.67
CA LEU A 111 -4.42 9.02 10.81
C LEU A 111 -4.28 9.47 9.36
N LEU A 112 -5.27 10.21 8.83
CA LEU A 112 -5.23 10.76 7.47
C LEU A 112 -4.07 11.74 7.26
N ASP A 113 -3.79 12.59 8.25
CA ASP A 113 -2.63 13.49 8.22
C ASP A 113 -1.31 12.70 8.23
N SER A 114 -1.22 11.61 9.01
CA SER A 114 -0.06 10.72 9.04
C SER A 114 0.17 10.03 7.69
N VAL A 115 -0.90 9.55 7.04
CA VAL A 115 -0.84 8.98 5.68
C VAL A 115 -0.38 10.03 4.67
N THR A 116 -0.88 11.26 4.77
CA THR A 116 -0.50 12.37 3.87
C THR A 116 0.99 12.71 4.03
N LYS A 117 1.48 12.79 5.27
CA LYS A 117 2.91 12.99 5.57
C LYS A 117 3.75 11.83 5.07
N PHE A 118 3.28 10.59 5.18
CA PHE A 118 3.97 9.42 4.63
C PHE A 118 4.06 9.49 3.11
N ALA A 119 2.95 9.80 2.42
CA ALA A 119 2.93 9.91 0.96
C ALA A 119 3.91 10.98 0.44
N GLN A 120 4.04 12.10 1.16
CA GLN A 120 5.00 13.15 0.83
C GLN A 120 6.46 12.72 1.08
N ARG A 121 6.71 11.89 2.10
CA ARG A 121 8.06 11.41 2.46
C ARG A 121 8.52 10.25 1.59
N GLN A 122 7.61 9.35 1.24
CA GLN A 122 7.90 8.11 0.52
C GLN A 122 6.91 7.90 -0.64
N PRO A 123 7.01 8.73 -1.70
CA PRO A 123 6.10 8.63 -2.84
C PRO A 123 6.14 7.25 -3.50
N ALA A 124 7.33 6.64 -3.62
CA ALA A 124 7.48 5.31 -4.22
C ALA A 124 6.72 4.22 -3.44
N ALA A 125 6.76 4.25 -2.10
CA ALA A 125 6.04 3.28 -1.27
C ALA A 125 4.52 3.49 -1.38
N PHE A 126 4.06 4.75 -1.35
CA PHE A 126 2.65 5.09 -1.49
C PHE A 126 2.07 4.61 -2.84
N PHE A 127 2.74 4.91 -3.95
CA PHE A 127 2.31 4.42 -5.26
C PHE A 127 2.41 2.89 -5.38
N GLY A 128 3.42 2.27 -4.76
CA GLY A 128 3.53 0.81 -4.72
C GLY A 128 2.32 0.15 -4.06
N VAL A 129 1.90 0.66 -2.89
CA VAL A 129 0.69 0.19 -2.20
C VAL A 129 -0.56 0.45 -3.05
N GLY A 130 -0.68 1.61 -3.67
CA GLY A 130 -1.81 1.95 -4.55
C GLY A 130 -1.96 1.01 -5.75
N ILE A 131 -0.85 0.66 -6.41
CA ILE A 131 -0.84 -0.30 -7.52
C ILE A 131 -1.30 -1.68 -7.04
N LEU A 132 -0.75 -2.17 -5.91
CA LEU A 132 -1.15 -3.46 -5.33
C LEU A 132 -2.65 -3.47 -4.99
N ALA A 133 -3.15 -2.40 -4.37
CA ALA A 133 -4.57 -2.24 -4.07
C ALA A 133 -5.43 -2.29 -5.35
N GLY A 134 -5.03 -1.57 -6.41
CA GLY A 134 -5.72 -1.59 -7.70
C GLY A 134 -5.79 -2.98 -8.34
N VAL A 135 -4.71 -3.76 -8.26
CA VAL A 135 -4.68 -5.15 -8.75
C VAL A 135 -5.64 -6.04 -7.94
N VAL A 136 -5.64 -5.92 -6.62
CA VAL A 136 -6.55 -6.67 -5.73
C VAL A 136 -8.00 -6.33 -6.04
N LEU A 137 -8.34 -5.05 -6.16
CA LEU A 137 -9.68 -4.58 -6.52
C LEU A 137 -10.12 -5.13 -7.89
N THR A 138 -9.24 -5.07 -8.88
CA THR A 138 -9.50 -5.62 -10.22
C THR A 138 -9.77 -7.12 -10.18
N ARG A 139 -9.03 -7.85 -9.34
CA ARG A 139 -9.20 -9.30 -9.16
C ARG A 139 -10.55 -9.63 -8.54
N ILE A 140 -10.99 -8.87 -7.55
CA ILE A 140 -12.30 -9.05 -6.90
C ILE A 140 -13.41 -8.76 -7.91
N MET A 141 -13.34 -7.64 -8.62
CA MET A 141 -14.36 -7.24 -9.59
C MET A 141 -14.52 -8.26 -10.73
N ARG A 142 -13.41 -8.81 -11.24
CA ARG A 142 -13.43 -9.88 -12.25
C ARG A 142 -13.95 -11.22 -11.72
N SER A 143 -13.88 -11.44 -10.40
CA SER A 143 -14.44 -12.65 -9.77
C SER A 143 -15.96 -12.58 -9.63
N SER A 144 -16.54 -11.38 -9.56
CA SER A 144 -17.99 -11.17 -9.42
C SER A 144 -18.77 -11.39 -10.73
N ASP A 145 -18.11 -11.27 -11.88
CA ASP A 145 -18.71 -11.45 -13.22
C ASP A 145 -18.78 -12.92 -13.66
N ARG A 146 -18.45 -13.86 -12.75
CA ARG A 146 -18.49 -15.31 -12.98
C ARG A 146 -19.38 -16.04 -11.95
N SER A 147 -20.29 -15.31 -11.29
CA SER A 147 -21.39 -15.87 -10.49
C SER A 147 -22.73 -15.52 -11.08
#